data_AF-A0A853IB52-F1
#
_entry.id   AF-A0A853IB52-F1
#
_cell.length_a   1.000
_cell.length_b   1.000
_cell.length_c   1.000
_cell.angle_alpha   90.00
_cell.angle_beta   90.00
_cell.angle_gamma   90.00
#
_symmetry.space_group_name_H-M   'P 1'
#
loop_
_entity.id
_entity.type
_entity.pdbx_description
1 polymer ?
#
loop_
_entity_poly.entity_id
_entity_poly.type
_entity_poly.pdbx_seq_one_letter_code
_entity_poly.pdbx_strand_id
1 'polypeptide(L)'
;MINANSWPQQPANDLRIDTAWRENYSGATINRKLSGVVPAGIYSGFHVTIDANNPLTVLVGDVIEESIAVVETQGYSLTARMPAGMQKALTITPGDTQHIIIQVDYQHHQVSTVELVVTTAITPHSVVLATLQVPSDVERLTTDMLDVSRRIERIPVLTHEQKSNPHPQYQLAATMPLIIDQLNSDQADASLSARQGKKLHELIKSLPPTIDHLRSQSATDILSANQGRILKEMIDTINAFLSSDSSEIESLKNIVEYIKQNKENLQNLGIDNIAGLRDALNTKL
;
A
#
# COMPACT_ATOMS: atom_id res chain seq x y z
N MET A 1 56.90 18.46 13.53
CA MET A 1 56.51 17.65 12.36
C MET A 1 55.72 16.48 12.91
N ILE A 2 54.41 16.46 12.66
CA ILE A 2 53.51 15.42 13.17
C ILE A 2 53.83 14.15 12.37
N ASN A 3 54.14 13.04 13.05
CA ASN A 3 54.41 11.76 12.41
C ASN A 3 53.28 11.45 11.44
N ALA A 4 53.65 11.27 10.16
CA ALA A 4 52.76 10.74 9.16
C ALA A 4 52.15 9.43 9.68
N ASN A 5 50.86 9.25 9.43
CA ASN A 5 50.11 8.08 9.82
C ASN A 5 50.83 6.82 9.33
N SER A 6 51.51 6.08 10.20
CA SER A 6 52.40 4.96 9.86
C SER A 6 51.67 3.64 9.67
N TRP A 7 50.36 3.69 9.43
CA TRP A 7 49.51 2.52 9.31
C TRP A 7 49.23 2.22 7.83
N PRO A 8 49.19 0.93 7.43
CA PRO A 8 48.90 0.54 6.06
C PRO A 8 47.47 0.94 5.70
N GLN A 9 47.34 2.07 5.00
CA GLN A 9 46.09 2.49 4.39
C GLN A 9 45.92 1.72 3.08
N GLN A 10 44.66 1.40 2.74
CA GLN A 10 44.35 0.93 1.41
C GLN A 10 44.81 1.98 0.38
N PRO A 11 45.38 1.57 -0.76
CA PRO A 11 45.94 2.49 -1.74
C PRO A 11 44.85 3.45 -2.25
N ALA A 12 45.08 4.76 -2.09
CA ALA A 12 44.17 5.78 -2.61
C ALA A 12 44.15 5.80 -4.16
N ASN A 13 45.25 5.34 -4.76
CA ASN A 13 45.47 5.32 -6.20
C ASN A 13 45.39 3.90 -6.78
N ASP A 14 44.69 2.97 -6.12
CA ASP A 14 44.43 1.64 -6.69
C ASP A 14 43.03 1.14 -6.28
N LEU A 15 42.61 0.00 -6.83
CA LEU A 15 41.44 -0.75 -6.36
C LEU A 15 41.57 -1.00 -4.85
N ARG A 16 40.55 -0.55 -4.12
CA ARG A 16 40.47 -0.66 -2.66
C ARG A 16 39.07 -0.98 -2.21
N ILE A 17 38.93 -1.31 -0.94
CA ILE A 17 37.64 -1.25 -0.25
C ILE A 17 37.63 -0.08 0.73
N ASP A 18 36.48 0.59 0.84
CA ASP A 18 36.34 1.80 1.65
C ASP A 18 36.30 1.52 3.17
N THR A 19 36.28 0.24 3.59
CA THR A 19 36.40 -0.13 5.01
C THR A 19 37.85 -0.34 5.36
N ALA A 20 38.43 0.60 6.13
CA ALA A 20 39.84 0.58 6.48
C ALA A 20 40.17 -0.48 7.54
N TRP A 21 41.44 -0.90 7.58
CA TRP A 21 41.98 -1.74 8.65
C TRP A 21 41.67 -1.13 10.01
N ARG A 22 41.02 -1.90 10.90
CA ARG A 22 40.60 -1.51 12.27
C ARG A 22 39.46 -0.49 12.41
N GLU A 23 38.67 -0.22 11.37
CA GLU A 23 37.30 0.33 11.52
C GLU A 23 36.31 -0.72 12.08
N ASN A 24 36.79 -1.53 13.03
CA ASN A 24 36.17 -2.78 13.50
C ASN A 24 34.83 -2.57 14.19
N TYR A 25 34.59 -1.39 14.74
CA TYR A 25 33.39 -1.16 15.54
C TYR A 25 32.32 -0.46 14.71
N SER A 26 32.50 0.82 14.38
CA SER A 26 31.49 1.59 13.67
C SER A 26 31.32 1.13 12.21
N GLY A 27 32.42 1.01 11.46
CA GLY A 27 32.39 0.59 10.06
C GLY A 27 31.86 -0.83 9.90
N ALA A 28 32.41 -1.78 10.66
CA ALA A 28 31.93 -3.16 10.62
C ALA A 28 30.46 -3.30 11.05
N THR A 29 30.01 -2.56 12.07
CA THR A 29 28.61 -2.61 12.51
C THR A 29 27.67 -2.04 11.44
N ILE A 30 28.05 -0.92 10.80
CA ILE A 30 27.26 -0.33 9.72
C ILE A 30 27.22 -1.28 8.53
N ASN A 31 28.35 -1.82 8.09
CA ASN A 31 28.42 -2.77 6.97
C ASN A 31 27.61 -4.04 7.23
N ARG A 32 27.59 -4.53 8.48
CA ARG A 32 26.74 -5.66 8.87
C ARG A 32 25.25 -5.31 8.84
N LYS A 33 24.87 -4.08 9.21
CA LYS A 33 23.48 -3.60 9.11
C LYS A 33 23.05 -3.37 7.66
N LEU A 34 23.96 -2.92 6.80
CA LEU A 34 23.71 -2.69 5.38
C LEU A 34 23.69 -3.98 4.56
N SER A 35 24.28 -5.08 5.08
CA SER A 35 24.18 -6.39 4.46
C SER A 35 22.70 -6.80 4.28
N GLY A 36 22.37 -7.12 3.04
CA GLY A 36 21.06 -7.44 2.51
C GLY A 36 20.12 -6.25 2.29
N VAL A 37 20.51 -5.05 2.74
CA VAL A 37 19.76 -3.80 2.51
C VAL A 37 20.21 -3.15 1.21
N VAL A 38 21.53 -3.05 1.02
CA VAL A 38 22.14 -2.55 -0.21
C VAL A 38 22.49 -3.74 -1.10
N PRO A 39 21.84 -3.92 -2.26
CA PRO A 39 22.12 -5.07 -3.12
C PRO A 39 23.57 -5.07 -3.64
N ALA A 40 24.25 -6.21 -3.55
CA ALA A 40 25.50 -6.40 -4.25
C ALA A 40 25.34 -6.20 -5.77
N GLY A 41 26.35 -5.60 -6.39
CA GLY A 41 26.37 -5.23 -7.80
C GLY A 41 27.23 -4.00 -8.08
N ILE A 42 27.22 -3.55 -9.34
CA ILE A 42 28.04 -2.44 -9.80
C ILE A 42 27.16 -1.20 -9.87
N TYR A 43 27.64 -0.10 -9.28
CA TYR A 43 26.91 1.16 -9.18
C TYR A 43 27.47 2.23 -10.13
N SER A 44 28.75 2.15 -10.50
CA SER A 44 29.38 2.96 -11.55
C SER A 44 30.72 2.32 -12.00
N GLY A 45 31.19 2.64 -13.21
CA GLY A 45 32.48 2.22 -13.76
C GLY A 45 32.68 0.70 -13.85
N PHE A 46 33.89 0.18 -13.66
CA PHE A 46 34.23 -1.24 -13.87
C PHE A 46 33.81 -1.75 -15.28
N HIS A 47 33.97 -0.91 -16.30
CA HIS A 47 33.78 -1.34 -17.68
C HIS A 47 34.89 -2.32 -18.06
N VAL A 48 34.51 -3.38 -18.76
CA VAL A 48 35.45 -4.36 -19.29
C VAL A 48 35.62 -4.09 -20.77
N THR A 49 36.84 -3.79 -21.20
CA THR A 49 37.19 -3.58 -22.61
C THR A 49 38.34 -4.51 -22.99
N ILE A 50 38.44 -4.84 -24.28
CA ILE A 50 39.57 -5.64 -24.78
C ILE A 50 40.77 -4.72 -24.98
N ASP A 51 41.95 -5.15 -24.54
CA ASP A 51 43.17 -4.42 -24.82
C ASP A 51 43.58 -4.62 -26.28
N ALA A 52 43.61 -3.54 -27.06
CA ALA A 52 44.03 -3.59 -28.46
C ALA A 52 45.53 -3.90 -28.62
N ASN A 53 46.34 -3.56 -27.60
CA ASN A 53 47.80 -3.63 -27.66
C ASN A 53 48.33 -5.01 -27.22
N ASN A 54 47.65 -5.65 -26.27
CA ASN A 54 48.08 -6.92 -25.70
C ASN A 54 47.12 -8.06 -26.08
N PRO A 55 47.60 -9.15 -26.71
CA PRO A 55 46.75 -10.30 -27.00
C PRO A 55 46.21 -10.92 -25.70
N LEU A 56 45.01 -11.48 -25.76
CA LEU A 56 44.37 -12.20 -24.65
C LEU A 56 44.26 -11.42 -23.33
N THR A 57 44.23 -10.09 -23.42
CA THR A 57 44.17 -9.21 -22.26
C THR A 57 42.91 -8.35 -22.31
N VAL A 58 42.28 -8.19 -21.16
CA VAL A 58 41.16 -7.26 -20.97
C VAL A 58 41.55 -6.19 -19.96
N LEU A 59 41.00 -5.00 -20.14
CA LEU A 59 41.14 -3.87 -19.25
C LEU A 59 39.84 -3.73 -18.47
N VAL A 60 39.95 -3.66 -17.14
CA VAL A 60 38.83 -3.44 -16.24
C VAL A 60 39.00 -2.09 -15.57
N GLY A 61 38.03 -1.20 -15.74
CA GLY A 61 37.99 0.10 -15.10
C GLY A 61 37.23 1.15 -15.88
N ASP A 62 37.50 2.41 -15.60
CA ASP A 62 36.87 3.53 -16.27
C ASP A 62 37.86 4.70 -16.38
N VAL A 63 37.79 5.42 -17.50
CA VAL A 63 38.70 6.53 -17.81
C VAL A 63 38.17 7.86 -17.25
N ILE A 64 36.84 7.97 -17.10
CA ILE A 64 36.13 9.22 -16.81
C ILE A 64 35.54 9.19 -15.41
N GLU A 65 34.96 8.07 -14.98
CA GLU A 65 34.27 7.94 -13.70
C GLU A 65 35.03 7.08 -12.68
N GLU A 66 34.75 7.28 -11.39
CA GLU A 66 35.20 6.33 -10.36
C GLU A 66 34.42 5.03 -10.49
N SER A 67 35.11 3.90 -10.45
CA SER A 67 34.44 2.60 -10.46
C SER A 67 34.02 2.21 -9.05
N ILE A 68 32.74 1.93 -8.85
CA ILE A 68 32.13 1.63 -7.56
C ILE A 68 31.28 0.36 -7.67
N ALA A 69 31.56 -0.61 -6.80
CA ALA A 69 30.79 -1.83 -6.67
C ALA A 69 30.54 -2.15 -5.20
N VAL A 70 29.37 -2.71 -4.90
CA VAL A 70 29.04 -3.26 -3.59
C VAL A 70 29.15 -4.77 -3.65
N VAL A 71 29.95 -5.33 -2.74
CA VAL A 71 30.16 -6.76 -2.59
C VAL A 71 29.69 -7.15 -1.20
N GLU A 72 28.90 -8.22 -1.10
CA GLU A 72 28.54 -8.78 0.19
C GLU A 72 29.46 -9.95 0.50
N THR A 73 29.99 -10.07 1.71
CA THR A 73 30.78 -11.25 2.10
C THR A 73 30.60 -11.50 3.58
N GLN A 74 30.33 -12.74 3.95
CA GLN A 74 30.19 -13.17 5.35
C GLN A 74 29.26 -12.28 6.22
N GLY A 75 28.18 -11.76 5.60
CA GLY A 75 27.22 -10.89 6.29
C GLY A 75 27.63 -9.42 6.42
N TYR A 76 28.65 -8.97 5.67
CA TYR A 76 29.06 -7.57 5.56
C TYR A 76 28.82 -7.05 4.15
N SER A 77 28.26 -5.85 4.02
CA SER A 77 28.21 -5.09 2.76
C SER A 77 29.44 -4.19 2.66
N LEU A 78 30.30 -4.42 1.67
CA LEU A 78 31.55 -3.70 1.48
C LEU A 78 31.56 -2.99 0.12
N THR A 79 32.05 -1.76 0.12
CA THR A 79 32.19 -0.96 -1.11
C THR A 79 33.60 -1.11 -1.66
N ALA A 80 33.73 -1.71 -2.84
CA ALA A 80 34.94 -1.70 -3.65
C ALA A 80 34.96 -0.46 -4.54
N ARG A 81 36.09 0.25 -4.54
CA ARG A 81 36.29 1.49 -5.29
C ARG A 81 37.60 1.47 -6.05
N MET A 82 37.59 1.94 -7.29
CA MET A 82 38.79 2.21 -8.08
C MET A 82 38.73 3.63 -8.64
N PRO A 83 39.81 4.42 -8.57
CA PRO A 83 39.82 5.82 -9.00
C PRO A 83 39.60 5.95 -10.51
N ALA A 84 39.04 7.09 -10.94
CA ALA A 84 38.88 7.42 -12.35
C ALA A 84 40.24 7.48 -13.08
N GLY A 85 40.28 7.03 -14.33
CA GLY A 85 41.50 6.99 -15.14
C GLY A 85 42.37 5.75 -14.89
N MET A 86 41.98 4.87 -13.96
CA MET A 86 42.67 3.61 -13.69
C MET A 86 42.00 2.43 -14.38
N GLN A 87 42.82 1.60 -15.01
CA GLN A 87 42.43 0.32 -15.59
C GLN A 87 43.41 -0.76 -15.16
N LYS A 88 42.89 -1.94 -14.75
CA LYS A 88 43.71 -3.12 -14.50
C LYS A 88 43.64 -4.06 -15.69
N ALA A 89 44.81 -4.48 -16.16
CA ALA A 89 44.95 -5.51 -17.18
C ALA A 89 44.82 -6.90 -16.54
N LEU A 90 43.95 -7.73 -17.10
CA LEU A 90 43.76 -9.13 -16.72
C LEU A 90 44.02 -10.02 -17.92
N THR A 91 44.86 -11.04 -17.73
CA THR A 91 45.18 -12.02 -18.77
C THR A 91 44.17 -13.16 -18.75
N ILE A 92 43.68 -13.52 -19.92
CA ILE A 92 42.65 -14.54 -20.14
C ILE A 92 43.33 -15.78 -20.73
N THR A 93 42.96 -16.96 -20.24
CA THR A 93 43.48 -18.23 -20.77
C THR A 93 42.50 -18.79 -21.80
N PRO A 94 42.93 -19.08 -23.05
CA PRO A 94 42.09 -19.72 -24.05
C PRO A 94 41.70 -21.14 -23.64
N GLY A 95 40.52 -21.60 -24.08
CA GLY A 95 40.08 -22.98 -23.95
C GLY A 95 38.90 -23.20 -22.99
N ASP A 96 38.71 -22.33 -22.01
CA ASP A 96 37.62 -22.43 -21.03
C ASP A 96 36.75 -21.17 -21.02
N THR A 97 35.52 -21.31 -20.50
CA THR A 97 34.70 -20.14 -20.16
C THR A 97 35.23 -19.52 -18.87
N GLN A 98 35.67 -18.27 -18.94
CA GLN A 98 36.24 -17.55 -17.80
C GLN A 98 35.32 -16.40 -17.37
N HIS A 99 35.26 -16.15 -16.07
CA HIS A 99 34.51 -15.06 -15.46
C HIS A 99 35.48 -14.09 -14.81
N ILE A 100 35.26 -12.80 -15.07
CA ILE A 100 35.98 -11.72 -14.40
C ILE A 100 35.12 -11.29 -13.22
N ILE A 101 35.65 -11.46 -12.02
CA ILE A 101 34.92 -11.18 -10.79
C ILE A 101 35.68 -10.22 -9.88
N ILE A 102 34.93 -9.42 -9.13
CA ILE A 102 35.45 -8.73 -7.94
C ILE A 102 35.32 -9.69 -6.76
N GLN A 103 36.47 -10.05 -6.18
CA GLN A 103 36.54 -10.85 -4.96
C GLN A 103 37.00 -9.97 -3.80
N VAL A 104 36.29 -10.07 -2.68
CA VAL A 104 36.63 -9.37 -1.44
C VAL A 104 36.74 -10.39 -0.31
N ASP A 105 37.87 -10.39 0.39
CA ASP A 105 38.03 -11.09 1.66
C ASP A 105 37.99 -10.07 2.80
N TYR A 106 37.08 -10.31 3.73
CA TYR A 106 36.95 -9.51 4.93
C TYR A 106 36.65 -10.42 6.11
N GLN A 107 37.48 -10.30 7.14
CA GLN A 107 37.28 -10.93 8.43
C GLN A 107 37.44 -9.87 9.50
N HIS A 108 36.57 -9.93 10.51
CA HIS A 108 36.71 -9.05 11.68
C HIS A 108 38.10 -9.26 12.32
N HIS A 109 38.83 -8.17 12.52
CA HIS A 109 40.22 -8.15 13.01
C HIS A 109 41.33 -8.62 12.04
N GLN A 110 41.03 -8.92 10.78
CA GLN A 110 42.04 -9.25 9.77
C GLN A 110 42.22 -8.13 8.74
N VAL A 111 43.22 -8.31 7.88
CA VAL A 111 43.45 -7.47 6.71
C VAL A 111 42.36 -7.73 5.69
N SER A 112 41.67 -6.68 5.26
CA SER A 112 40.73 -6.80 4.16
C SER A 112 41.46 -6.73 2.81
N THR A 113 41.12 -7.61 1.89
CA THR A 113 41.70 -7.62 0.54
C THR A 113 40.61 -7.53 -0.52
N VAL A 114 40.94 -6.88 -1.63
CA VAL A 114 40.09 -6.83 -2.83
C VAL A 114 40.94 -7.10 -4.05
N GLU A 115 40.45 -7.96 -4.92
CA GLU A 115 41.16 -8.37 -6.12
C GLU A 115 40.18 -8.56 -7.28
N LEU A 116 40.67 -8.27 -8.49
CA LEU A 116 40.03 -8.64 -9.74
C LEU A 116 40.62 -9.97 -10.19
N VAL A 117 39.80 -11.01 -10.19
CA VAL A 117 40.25 -12.38 -10.46
C VAL A 117 39.56 -12.91 -11.71
N VAL A 118 40.33 -13.63 -12.52
CA VAL A 118 39.83 -14.41 -13.65
C VAL A 118 39.70 -15.86 -13.20
N THR A 119 38.49 -16.40 -13.21
CA THR A 119 38.19 -17.76 -12.71
C THR A 119 37.22 -18.49 -13.61
N THR A 120 37.29 -19.81 -13.66
CA THR A 120 36.33 -20.67 -14.39
C THR A 120 35.06 -20.95 -13.58
N ALA A 121 35.05 -20.66 -12.28
CA ALA A 121 33.92 -20.87 -11.39
C ALA A 121 33.51 -19.56 -10.68
N ILE A 122 32.21 -19.29 -10.61
CA ILE A 122 31.67 -18.13 -9.90
C ILE A 122 31.58 -18.46 -8.42
N THR A 123 32.43 -17.83 -7.61
CA THR A 123 32.38 -17.95 -6.15
C THR A 123 31.12 -17.29 -5.60
N PRO A 124 30.41 -17.91 -4.63
CA PRO A 124 29.29 -17.27 -3.96
C PRO A 124 29.67 -15.89 -3.43
N HIS A 125 28.78 -14.92 -3.63
CA HIS A 125 28.94 -13.53 -3.21
C HIS A 125 29.99 -12.68 -3.95
N SER A 126 30.60 -13.19 -5.02
CA SER A 126 31.40 -12.36 -5.94
C SER A 126 30.53 -11.53 -6.88
N VAL A 127 31.03 -10.36 -7.30
CA VAL A 127 30.36 -9.53 -8.32
C VAL A 127 30.98 -9.81 -9.68
N VAL A 128 30.18 -10.35 -10.59
CA VAL A 128 30.62 -10.69 -11.96
C VAL A 128 30.59 -9.43 -12.82
N LEU A 129 31.73 -9.13 -13.47
CA LEU A 129 31.88 -7.98 -14.37
C LEU A 129 31.62 -8.37 -15.83
N ALA A 130 32.21 -9.49 -16.27
CA ALA A 130 32.01 -10.04 -17.60
C ALA A 130 32.32 -11.54 -17.62
N THR A 131 31.79 -12.22 -18.62
CA THR A 131 32.09 -13.62 -18.94
C THR A 131 32.75 -13.67 -20.32
N LEU A 132 33.84 -14.40 -20.45
CA LEU A 132 34.53 -14.59 -21.71
C LEU A 132 34.49 -16.05 -22.11
N GLN A 133 34.01 -16.31 -23.32
CA GLN A 133 34.08 -17.62 -23.96
C GLN A 133 35.17 -17.55 -25.02
N VAL A 134 36.37 -18.04 -24.68
CA VAL A 134 37.53 -17.98 -25.58
C VAL A 134 37.81 -19.38 -26.12
N PRO A 135 37.56 -19.64 -27.42
CA PRO A 135 37.94 -20.90 -28.06
C PRO A 135 39.45 -21.17 -27.94
N SER A 136 39.85 -22.45 -27.95
CA SER A 136 41.25 -22.87 -27.78
C SER A 136 42.21 -22.32 -28.85
N ASP A 137 41.70 -22.01 -30.04
CA ASP A 137 42.50 -21.71 -31.23
C ASP A 137 42.64 -20.19 -31.47
N VAL A 138 42.29 -19.38 -30.47
CA VAL A 138 42.24 -17.92 -30.58
C VAL A 138 43.49 -17.28 -29.99
N GLU A 139 44.19 -16.50 -30.83
CA GLU A 139 45.38 -15.73 -30.42
C GLU A 139 45.04 -14.29 -29.99
N ARG A 140 43.82 -13.80 -30.28
CA ARG A 140 43.36 -12.44 -29.96
C ARG A 140 41.87 -12.41 -29.61
N LEU A 141 41.54 -11.70 -28.53
CA LEU A 141 40.15 -11.50 -28.13
C LEU A 141 39.42 -10.60 -29.13
N THR A 142 38.19 -10.98 -29.44
CA THR A 142 37.25 -10.16 -30.22
C THR A 142 36.07 -9.77 -29.35
N THR A 143 35.35 -8.71 -29.74
CA THR A 143 34.17 -8.21 -29.01
C THR A 143 33.09 -9.27 -28.83
N ASP A 144 32.98 -10.22 -29.76
CA ASP A 144 31.98 -11.29 -29.70
C ASP A 144 32.27 -12.32 -28.60
N MET A 145 33.53 -12.39 -28.13
CA MET A 145 33.94 -13.29 -27.05
C MET A 145 33.66 -12.70 -25.66
N LEU A 146 33.30 -11.42 -25.58
CA LEU A 146 33.07 -10.69 -24.33
C LEU A 146 31.57 -10.53 -24.06
N ASP A 147 31.06 -11.31 -23.12
CA ASP A 147 29.68 -11.19 -22.65
C ASP A 147 29.60 -10.38 -21.34
N VAL A 148 29.06 -9.17 -21.44
CA VAL A 148 28.77 -8.30 -20.28
C VAL A 148 27.34 -8.45 -19.77
N SER A 149 26.52 -9.35 -20.31
CA SER A 149 25.08 -9.47 -19.97
C SER A 149 24.84 -9.90 -18.51
N ARG A 150 25.85 -10.51 -17.87
CA ARG A 150 25.80 -10.90 -16.45
C ARG A 150 26.20 -9.77 -15.50
N ARG A 151 26.55 -8.60 -16.04
CA ARG A 151 26.88 -7.40 -15.27
C ARG A 151 25.62 -6.89 -14.59
N ILE A 152 25.55 -7.00 -13.26
CA ILE A 152 24.41 -6.53 -12.48
C ILE A 152 24.63 -5.04 -12.16
N GLU A 153 24.16 -4.18 -13.06
CA GLU A 153 24.11 -2.74 -12.83
C GLU A 153 22.97 -2.41 -11.87
N ARG A 154 23.30 -1.81 -10.73
CA ARG A 154 22.32 -1.40 -9.72
C ARG A 154 22.10 0.11 -9.81
N ILE A 155 20.88 0.50 -10.15
CA ILE A 155 20.45 1.90 -10.07
C ILE A 155 20.26 2.27 -8.59
N PRO A 156 20.89 3.35 -8.08
CA PRO A 156 20.95 3.67 -6.65
C PRO A 156 19.62 3.82 -5.89
N VAL A 157 18.48 3.93 -6.58
CA VAL A 157 17.21 4.38 -5.96
C VAL A 157 15.98 3.49 -6.24
N LEU A 158 16.04 2.49 -7.12
CA LEU A 158 14.81 1.84 -7.63
C LEU A 158 14.65 0.33 -7.35
N THR A 159 15.56 -0.33 -6.63
CA THR A 159 15.49 -1.80 -6.45
C THR A 159 15.33 -2.27 -5.01
N HIS A 160 14.56 -1.54 -4.19
CA HIS A 160 13.96 -2.08 -2.97
C HIS A 160 12.68 -2.91 -3.27
N GLU A 161 12.55 -3.45 -4.48
CA GLU A 161 11.47 -4.38 -4.80
C GLU A 161 11.84 -5.78 -4.28
N GLN A 162 11.16 -6.14 -3.18
CA GLN A 162 10.94 -7.52 -2.73
C GLN A 162 12.19 -8.41 -2.55
N LYS A 163 13.19 -7.96 -1.78
CA LYS A 163 14.09 -8.92 -1.11
C LYS A 163 13.54 -9.29 0.27
N SER A 164 13.60 -10.58 0.59
CA SER A 164 13.30 -11.06 1.94
C SER A 164 14.19 -10.34 2.94
N ASN A 165 13.59 -9.81 4.02
CA ASN A 165 14.30 -8.98 4.98
C ASN A 165 15.53 -9.72 5.53
N PRO A 166 16.75 -9.22 5.34
CA PRO A 166 17.99 -9.90 5.74
C PRO A 166 18.20 -9.95 7.26
N HIS A 167 17.42 -9.21 8.04
CA HIS A 167 17.51 -9.19 9.50
C HIS A 167 16.18 -9.62 10.15
N PRO A 168 15.93 -10.92 10.32
CA PRO A 168 14.71 -11.43 10.95
C PRO A 168 14.49 -10.85 12.36
N GLN A 169 15.57 -10.56 13.09
CA GLN A 169 15.56 -10.03 14.45
C GLN A 169 15.09 -8.56 14.58
N TYR A 170 15.09 -7.79 13.48
CA TYR A 170 14.58 -6.41 13.46
C TYR A 170 13.25 -6.29 12.70
N GLN A 171 12.72 -7.40 12.21
CA GLN A 171 11.30 -7.48 11.93
C GLN A 171 10.61 -7.37 13.29
N LEU A 172 10.25 -6.15 13.68
CA LEU A 172 9.04 -5.99 14.47
C LEU A 172 8.04 -6.86 13.72
N ALA A 173 7.60 -7.95 14.35
CA ALA A 173 6.38 -8.62 13.98
C ALA A 173 5.27 -7.61 14.24
N ALA A 174 5.23 -6.54 13.44
CA ALA A 174 4.00 -5.89 13.09
C ALA A 174 3.25 -7.03 12.41
N THR A 175 2.47 -7.73 13.21
CA THR A 175 1.36 -8.54 12.73
C THR A 175 0.61 -7.59 11.82
N MET A 176 0.92 -7.63 10.53
CA MET A 176 0.27 -6.76 9.56
C MET A 176 -1.21 -7.10 9.69
N PRO A 177 -2.08 -6.11 9.93
CA PRO A 177 -3.50 -6.38 10.00
C PRO A 177 -3.89 -7.08 8.70
N LEU A 178 -4.63 -8.18 8.83
CA LEU A 178 -5.09 -8.96 7.68
C LEU A 178 -5.84 -8.01 6.73
N ILE A 179 -5.35 -7.85 5.50
CA ILE A 179 -6.04 -7.04 4.49
C ILE A 179 -7.06 -7.93 3.79
N ILE A 180 -8.34 -7.62 3.96
CA ILE A 180 -9.45 -8.39 3.40
C ILE A 180 -10.03 -7.65 2.20
N ASP A 181 -10.25 -8.39 1.11
CA ASP A 181 -10.89 -7.88 -0.11
C ASP A 181 -12.35 -8.34 -0.24
N GLN A 182 -13.10 -8.26 0.84
CA GLN A 182 -14.50 -8.64 0.90
C GLN A 182 -15.23 -7.72 1.89
N LEU A 183 -16.50 -7.39 1.60
CA LEU A 183 -17.35 -6.54 2.45
C LEU A 183 -18.28 -7.34 3.38
N ASN A 184 -18.13 -8.66 3.43
CA ASN A 184 -18.95 -9.58 4.21
C ASN A 184 -18.18 -10.23 5.38
N SER A 185 -16.95 -9.78 5.65
CA SER A 185 -16.15 -10.24 6.77
C SER A 185 -16.56 -9.52 8.06
N ASP A 186 -16.55 -10.25 9.17
CA ASP A 186 -16.82 -9.78 10.53
C ASP A 186 -15.56 -9.70 11.41
N GLN A 187 -14.38 -10.00 10.84
CA GLN A 187 -13.09 -9.94 11.52
C GLN A 187 -12.80 -8.53 12.05
N ALA A 188 -12.73 -8.38 13.38
CA ALA A 188 -12.54 -7.09 14.04
C ALA A 188 -11.13 -6.49 13.82
N ASP A 189 -10.13 -7.34 13.63
CA ASP A 189 -8.71 -6.93 13.54
C ASP A 189 -8.20 -6.88 12.08
N ALA A 190 -9.11 -6.97 11.12
CA ALA A 190 -8.80 -6.93 9.70
C ALA A 190 -9.06 -5.56 9.09
N SER A 191 -8.18 -5.15 8.17
CA SER A 191 -8.35 -3.91 7.40
C SER A 191 -8.98 -4.21 6.03
N LEU A 192 -9.83 -3.31 5.56
CA LEU A 192 -10.38 -3.38 4.20
C LEU A 192 -9.30 -3.06 3.17
N SER A 193 -9.32 -3.77 2.03
CA SER A 193 -8.51 -3.41 0.87
C SER A 193 -8.92 -2.02 0.34
N ALA A 194 -7.98 -1.30 -0.30
CA ALA A 194 -8.29 -0.03 -0.96
C ALA A 194 -9.39 -0.14 -2.03
N ARG A 195 -9.48 -1.31 -2.70
CA ARG A 195 -10.53 -1.63 -3.66
C ARG A 195 -11.90 -1.68 -2.99
N GLN A 196 -12.02 -2.38 -1.85
CA GLN A 196 -13.27 -2.42 -1.10
C GLN A 196 -13.60 -1.07 -0.46
N GLY A 197 -12.61 -0.31 0.01
CA GLY A 197 -12.79 1.05 0.51
C GLY A 197 -13.42 1.97 -0.54
N LYS A 198 -12.94 1.91 -1.79
CA LYS A 198 -13.55 2.65 -2.92
C LYS A 198 -14.99 2.19 -3.17
N LYS A 199 -15.24 0.88 -3.19
CA LYS A 199 -16.59 0.33 -3.42
C LYS A 199 -17.57 0.77 -2.33
N LEU A 200 -17.15 0.76 -1.06
CA LEU A 200 -17.95 1.23 0.07
C LEU A 200 -18.26 2.73 -0.06
N HIS A 201 -17.28 3.55 -0.45
CA HIS A 201 -17.47 4.97 -0.68
C HIS A 201 -18.53 5.26 -1.76
N GLU A 202 -18.49 4.55 -2.88
CA GLU A 202 -19.49 4.70 -3.94
C GLU A 202 -20.89 4.25 -3.47
N LEU A 203 -20.98 3.17 -2.69
CA LEU A 203 -22.24 2.73 -2.09
C LEU A 203 -22.81 3.79 -1.14
N ILE A 204 -21.98 4.36 -0.26
CA ILE A 204 -22.40 5.42 0.67
C ILE A 204 -22.84 6.67 -0.09
N LYS A 205 -22.10 7.08 -1.14
CA LYS A 205 -22.49 8.20 -2.00
C LYS A 205 -23.81 7.98 -2.73
N SER A 206 -24.14 6.73 -3.05
CA SER A 206 -25.38 6.38 -3.74
C SER A 206 -26.61 6.31 -2.82
N LEU A 207 -26.44 6.42 -1.51
CA LEU A 207 -27.56 6.44 -0.57
C LEU A 207 -28.41 7.70 -0.78
N PRO A 208 -29.75 7.60 -0.64
CA PRO A 208 -30.61 8.77 -0.77
C PRO A 208 -30.30 9.80 0.31
N PRO A 209 -30.45 11.11 0.02
CA PRO A 209 -30.26 12.15 1.01
C PRO A 209 -31.32 12.04 2.11
N THR A 210 -30.89 12.29 3.35
CA THR A 210 -31.82 12.49 4.46
C THR A 210 -32.27 13.94 4.49
N ILE A 211 -33.58 14.19 4.42
CA ILE A 211 -34.18 15.52 4.37
C ILE A 211 -34.86 15.89 5.69
N ASP A 212 -34.71 17.15 6.13
CA ASP A 212 -35.31 17.67 7.37
C ASP A 212 -36.48 18.64 7.08
N HIS A 213 -37.38 18.26 6.18
CA HIS A 213 -38.62 19.00 5.88
C HIS A 213 -39.65 18.10 5.19
N LEU A 214 -40.92 18.49 5.24
CA LEU A 214 -42.06 17.72 4.69
C LEU A 214 -42.55 18.21 3.31
N ARG A 215 -41.70 18.90 2.55
CA ARG A 215 -42.07 19.51 1.25
C ARG A 215 -41.45 18.82 0.03
N SER A 216 -40.58 17.82 0.22
CA SER A 216 -40.01 17.07 -0.91
C SER A 216 -41.10 16.25 -1.59
N GLN A 217 -41.01 16.17 -2.93
CA GLN A 217 -41.85 15.31 -3.76
C GLN A 217 -41.05 14.14 -4.36
N SER A 218 -39.78 14.00 -3.96
CA SER A 218 -38.92 12.89 -4.37
C SER A 218 -39.44 11.58 -3.79
N ALA A 219 -39.55 10.55 -4.64
CA ALA A 219 -39.96 9.22 -4.22
C ALA A 219 -38.86 8.45 -3.46
N THR A 220 -37.62 8.96 -3.47
CA THR A 220 -36.45 8.26 -2.92
C THR A 220 -35.82 8.94 -1.71
N ASP A 221 -36.12 10.22 -1.48
CA ASP A 221 -35.57 10.96 -0.34
C ASP A 221 -36.07 10.36 0.99
N ILE A 222 -35.19 10.30 1.97
CA ILE A 222 -35.50 9.72 3.29
C ILE A 222 -35.81 10.84 4.28
N LEU A 223 -36.89 10.72 5.04
CA LEU A 223 -37.22 11.66 6.12
C LEU A 223 -36.22 11.53 7.28
N SER A 224 -35.80 12.66 7.84
CA SER A 224 -35.03 12.67 9.09
C SER A 224 -35.86 12.10 10.25
N ALA A 225 -35.18 11.55 11.26
CA ALA A 225 -35.83 11.12 12.50
C ALA A 225 -36.59 12.26 13.21
N ASN A 226 -36.12 13.51 13.08
CA ASN A 226 -36.81 14.69 13.62
C ASN A 226 -38.14 14.95 12.90
N GLN A 227 -38.20 14.82 11.57
CA GLN A 227 -39.47 14.94 10.84
C GLN A 227 -40.43 13.79 11.19
N GLY A 228 -39.91 12.58 11.42
CA GLY A 228 -40.71 11.47 11.95
C GLY A 228 -41.36 11.78 13.30
N ARG A 229 -40.61 12.40 14.23
CA ARG A 229 -41.15 12.86 15.52
C ARG A 229 -42.24 13.93 15.33
N ILE A 230 -41.99 14.93 14.48
CA ILE A 230 -42.96 16.01 14.21
C ILE A 230 -44.25 15.45 13.60
N LEU A 231 -44.14 14.55 12.62
CA LEU A 231 -45.30 13.86 12.04
C LEU A 231 -46.07 13.07 13.10
N LYS A 232 -45.37 12.36 13.98
CA LYS A 232 -46.00 11.64 15.10
C LYS A 232 -46.75 12.61 16.01
N GLU A 233 -46.16 13.74 16.40
CA GLU A 233 -46.81 14.75 17.24
C GLU A 233 -48.07 15.35 16.58
N MET A 234 -48.00 15.62 15.27
CA MET A 234 -49.17 16.06 14.49
C MET A 234 -50.28 14.99 14.50
N ILE A 235 -49.92 13.72 14.29
CA ILE A 235 -50.86 12.59 14.31
C ILE A 235 -51.44 12.38 15.71
N ASP A 236 -50.63 12.42 16.75
CA ASP A 236 -51.07 12.32 18.14
C ASP A 236 -52.05 13.44 18.47
N THR A 237 -51.77 14.67 18.02
CA THR A 237 -52.67 15.82 18.19
C THR A 237 -54.01 15.60 17.47
N ILE A 238 -53.99 15.11 16.24
CA ILE A 238 -55.21 14.79 15.47
C ILE A 238 -56.00 13.68 16.16
N ASN A 239 -55.33 12.60 16.59
CA ASN A 239 -55.99 11.49 17.27
C ASN A 239 -56.55 11.90 18.63
N ALA A 240 -55.83 12.73 19.38
CA ALA A 240 -56.32 13.32 20.62
C ALA A 240 -57.56 14.18 20.37
N PHE A 241 -57.59 14.97 19.29
CA PHE A 241 -58.77 15.74 18.90
C PHE A 241 -59.95 14.85 18.49
N LEU A 242 -59.72 13.84 17.65
CA LEU A 242 -60.77 12.92 17.19
C LEU A 242 -61.30 12.01 18.30
N SER A 243 -60.45 11.67 19.27
CA SER A 243 -60.82 10.87 20.44
C SER A 243 -61.31 11.73 21.60
N SER A 244 -61.07 13.04 21.56
CA SER A 244 -61.72 13.94 22.49
C SER A 244 -63.18 13.97 22.09
N ASP A 245 -64.01 13.30 22.89
CA ASP A 245 -65.43 13.60 23.00
C ASP A 245 -65.51 15.07 23.45
N SER A 246 -65.34 16.01 22.53
CA SER A 246 -65.58 17.40 22.87
C SER A 246 -67.04 17.46 23.26
N SER A 247 -67.29 17.88 24.50
CA SER A 247 -68.63 18.00 25.06
C SER A 247 -69.55 18.80 24.13
N GLU A 248 -68.99 19.68 23.31
CA GLU A 248 -69.66 20.42 22.24
C GLU A 248 -70.14 19.52 21.09
N ILE A 249 -69.30 18.63 20.54
CA ILE A 249 -69.70 17.70 19.47
C ILE A 249 -70.74 16.71 20.01
N GLU A 250 -70.56 16.20 21.22
CA GLU A 250 -71.51 15.29 21.85
C GLU A 250 -72.84 16.00 22.18
N SER A 251 -72.79 17.26 22.65
CA SER A 251 -73.98 18.09 22.84
C SER A 251 -74.72 18.35 21.53
N LEU A 252 -74.01 18.63 20.43
CA LEU A 252 -74.62 18.81 19.11
C LEU A 252 -75.29 17.53 18.60
N LYS A 253 -74.66 16.36 18.78
CA LYS A 253 -75.29 15.07 18.46
C LYS A 253 -76.57 14.86 19.26
N ASN A 254 -76.53 15.11 20.57
CA ASN A 254 -77.68 14.98 21.45
C ASN A 254 -78.81 15.95 21.06
N ILE A 255 -78.48 17.22 20.74
CA ILE A 255 -79.45 18.20 20.23
C ILE A 255 -80.10 17.71 18.93
N VAL A 256 -79.31 17.19 17.99
CA VAL A 256 -79.83 16.65 16.72
C VAL A 256 -80.78 15.49 16.99
N GLU A 257 -80.46 14.61 17.93
CA GLU A 257 -81.33 13.49 18.29
C GLU A 257 -82.62 13.95 18.95
N TYR A 258 -82.55 14.92 19.88
CA TYR A 258 -83.74 15.57 20.45
C TYR A 258 -84.62 16.24 19.37
N ILE A 259 -84.03 16.89 18.37
CA ILE A 259 -84.78 17.51 17.26
C ILE A 259 -85.51 16.45 16.43
N LYS A 260 -84.87 15.31 16.15
CA LYS A 260 -85.53 14.20 15.44
C LYS A 260 -86.71 13.63 16.23
N GLN A 261 -86.51 13.39 17.53
CA GLN A 261 -87.56 12.88 18.40
C GLN A 261 -88.73 13.87 18.50
N ASN A 262 -88.45 15.17 18.65
CA ASN A 262 -89.49 16.19 18.65
C ASN A 262 -90.25 16.25 17.32
N LYS A 263 -89.55 16.12 16.18
CA LYS A 263 -90.20 16.06 14.87
C LYS A 263 -91.18 14.89 14.78
N GLU A 264 -90.79 13.69 15.24
CA GLU A 264 -91.67 12.52 15.27
C GLU A 264 -92.87 12.74 16.20
N ASN A 265 -92.64 13.26 17.41
CA ASN A 265 -93.72 13.59 18.34
C ASN A 265 -94.72 14.58 17.73
N LEU A 266 -94.23 15.66 17.10
CA LEU A 266 -95.08 16.66 16.45
C LEU A 266 -95.88 16.07 15.27
N GLN A 267 -95.27 15.18 14.49
CA GLN A 267 -95.98 14.43 13.44
C GLN A 267 -97.07 13.53 14.03
N ASN A 268 -96.86 13.02 15.24
CA ASN A 268 -97.80 12.17 15.94
C ASN A 268 -98.86 12.91 16.76
N LEU A 269 -98.88 14.24 16.81
CA LEU A 269 -99.91 15.04 17.51
C LEU A 269 -101.23 15.22 16.72
N GLY A 270 -101.39 14.56 15.57
CA GLY A 270 -102.64 14.61 14.81
C GLY A 270 -103.83 14.12 15.64
N ILE A 271 -105.02 14.71 15.40
CA ILE A 271 -106.29 14.32 16.07
C ILE A 271 -106.57 12.81 15.97
N ASP A 272 -106.05 12.19 14.93
CA ASP A 272 -106.15 10.76 14.61
C ASP A 272 -105.40 9.87 15.61
N ASN A 273 -104.38 10.42 16.28
CA ASN A 273 -103.54 9.71 17.23
C ASN A 273 -103.97 9.93 18.69
N ILE A 274 -104.98 10.77 18.93
CA ILE A 274 -105.58 10.97 20.26
C ILE A 274 -106.84 10.12 20.33
N ALA A 275 -106.76 9.01 21.06
CA ALA A 275 -107.86 8.06 21.21
C ALA A 275 -109.17 8.76 21.61
N GLY A 276 -110.20 8.61 20.77
CA GLY A 276 -111.55 9.15 20.99
C GLY A 276 -111.75 10.63 20.67
N LEU A 277 -110.71 11.40 20.36
CA LEU A 277 -110.85 12.84 20.09
C LEU A 277 -111.55 13.11 18.75
N ARG A 278 -111.21 12.37 17.69
CA ARG A 278 -111.89 12.52 16.38
C ARG A 278 -113.37 12.17 16.49
N ASP A 279 -113.70 11.09 17.19
CA ASP A 279 -115.08 10.66 17.39
C ASP A 279 -115.88 11.70 18.19
N ALA A 280 -115.29 12.24 19.25
CA ALA A 280 -115.89 13.30 20.06
C ALA A 280 -116.11 14.61 19.27
N LEU A 281 -115.18 14.98 18.37
CA LEU A 281 -115.35 16.14 17.49
C LEU A 281 -116.45 15.90 16.45
N ASN A 282 -116.48 14.72 15.84
CA ASN A 282 -117.49 14.35 14.84
C ASN A 282 -118.91 14.33 15.42
N THR A 283 -119.09 14.16 16.74
CA THR A 283 -120.41 14.23 17.41
C THR A 283 -120.84 15.64 17.79
N LYS A 284 -119.96 16.65 17.68
CA LYS A 284 -120.23 18.05 18.01
C LYS A 284 -120.62 18.92 16.80
N LEU A 285 -120.44 18.40 15.59
CA LEU A 285 -120.89 18.97 14.31
C LEU A 285 -122.22 18.35 13.91
#